data_AF-A0A4Q5M2D7-F1
#
_entry.id   AF-A0A4Q5M2D7-F1
#
_cell.length_a   1.000
_cell.length_b   1.000
_cell.length_c   1.000
_cell.angle_alpha   90.00
_cell.angle_beta   90.00
_cell.angle_gamma   90.00
#
_symmetry.space_group_name_H-M   'P 1'
#
loop_
_entity.id
_entity.type
_entity.pdbx_description
1 polymer ?
#
loop_
_entity_poly.entity_id
_entity_poly.type
_entity_poly.pdbx_seq_one_letter_code
_entity_poly.pdbx_strand_id
1 'polypeptide(L)'
;MKASSFRILTLVVLLPLLGYAQQNPAPSQPQNPCNTLPYKVFQGNSDSKRVVLNRLGTSPQFGEIPKHTAESAYSHLKRVYGRNQRGIKKEMDDLLIALGYTGFNDPAFTVSTITPEILPKGATGWMGAYAKGHKYVWSELGRDFETFKIKAKTGDCYIYIMKKCGNAFHIPSYFPYLPPTPPVPPTVCVEQQVSITAKGEISSGDVMNASKTMEIIAVNGQKGLCLGSYPVASRATYDFNVKGEMSYSKTIPVCVDQGAAAPAAMNLTLPLNLDYKITKSEVMVGEGDKIYLNVDEKQFKALGRAYKDCPVSASAATASTQTFEKKVLSDSPSDVVIGTAGAAKCADQKVNFIGKTEIQDGSIKGASNSVTIIGVYKKEGKLAKGEMPEKYLCLGSFSVPVKSSYEVVTSGLSNVSKIFRVCDANGNPLPEQNVNVPVTLTYNFTKQDVMVGDYNKLYVTIDEKQYKQLGKSYNRCCKDGKEGSCVEK
;
A
#
# COMPACT_ATOMS: atom_id res chain seq x y z
N MET A 1 -95.43 -10.68 -31.80
CA MET A 1 -95.95 -11.32 -33.01
C MET A 1 -94.91 -11.19 -34.12
N LYS A 2 -94.58 -12.34 -34.71
CA LYS A 2 -94.08 -12.60 -36.08
C LYS A 2 -92.83 -11.88 -36.61
N ALA A 3 -91.79 -12.71 -36.69
CA ALA A 3 -90.64 -12.75 -37.58
C ALA A 3 -90.81 -12.14 -38.98
N SER A 4 -89.68 -11.63 -39.51
CA SER A 4 -89.30 -11.83 -40.91
C SER A 4 -87.77 -11.79 -41.06
N SER A 5 -87.25 -12.89 -41.60
CA SER A 5 -85.86 -13.15 -41.98
C SER A 5 -85.42 -12.30 -43.18
N PHE A 6 -84.16 -11.85 -43.23
CA PHE A 6 -83.46 -11.68 -44.51
C PHE A 6 -81.94 -11.89 -44.38
N ARG A 7 -81.53 -13.07 -44.91
CA ARG A 7 -80.34 -13.39 -45.72
C ARG A 7 -79.01 -12.67 -45.42
N ILE A 8 -78.09 -13.44 -44.85
CA ILE A 8 -76.64 -13.24 -44.94
C ILE A 8 -76.21 -13.59 -46.37
N LEU A 9 -75.76 -12.59 -47.13
CA LEU A 9 -75.09 -12.78 -48.43
C LEU A 9 -73.58 -12.70 -48.20
N THR A 10 -72.93 -13.86 -48.28
CA THR A 10 -71.48 -14.03 -48.28
C THR A 10 -70.92 -13.45 -49.58
N LEU A 11 -70.33 -12.25 -49.51
CA LEU A 11 -69.58 -11.66 -50.61
C LEU A 11 -68.10 -12.05 -50.46
N VAL A 12 -67.69 -13.09 -51.18
CA VAL A 12 -66.29 -13.44 -51.41
C VAL A 12 -65.73 -12.45 -52.42
N VAL A 13 -64.96 -11.47 -51.95
CA VAL A 13 -64.15 -10.60 -52.80
C VAL A 13 -62.72 -11.14 -52.81
N LEU A 14 -62.36 -11.78 -53.92
CA LEU A 14 -60.99 -12.00 -54.34
C LEU A 14 -60.30 -10.65 -54.54
N LEU A 15 -59.32 -10.33 -53.68
CA LEU A 15 -58.35 -9.26 -53.90
C LEU A 15 -57.00 -9.87 -54.26
N PRO A 16 -56.28 -9.31 -55.25
CA PRO A 16 -55.03 -9.85 -55.74
C PRO A 16 -53.93 -9.69 -54.69
N LEU A 17 -53.17 -10.77 -54.48
CA LEU A 17 -51.88 -10.78 -53.80
C LEU A 17 -50.89 -9.89 -54.56
N LEU A 18 -50.95 -8.59 -54.33
CA LEU A 18 -49.83 -7.68 -54.55
C LEU A 18 -48.90 -7.83 -53.35
N GLY A 19 -47.78 -8.51 -53.58
CA GLY A 19 -46.70 -8.63 -52.61
C GLY A 19 -46.20 -7.24 -52.23
N TYR A 20 -46.59 -6.78 -51.05
CA TYR A 20 -45.77 -5.82 -50.32
C TYR A 20 -44.52 -6.58 -49.90
N ALA A 21 -43.45 -6.41 -50.66
CA ALA A 21 -42.12 -6.60 -50.12
C ALA A 21 -42.04 -5.73 -48.86
N GLN A 22 -42.06 -6.36 -47.68
CA GLN A 22 -41.52 -5.73 -46.50
C GLN A 22 -40.08 -5.39 -46.86
N GLN A 23 -39.83 -4.10 -47.14
CA GLN A 23 -38.49 -3.58 -47.02
C GLN A 23 -38.10 -3.82 -45.57
N ASN A 24 -37.29 -4.86 -45.35
CA ASN A 24 -36.54 -5.01 -44.12
C ASN A 24 -35.93 -3.65 -43.79
N PRO A 25 -36.15 -3.09 -42.58
CA PRO A 25 -35.42 -1.90 -42.19
C PRO A 25 -33.94 -2.20 -42.33
N ALA A 26 -33.22 -1.28 -42.97
CA ALA A 26 -31.76 -1.36 -43.09
C ALA A 26 -31.13 -1.67 -41.72
N PRO A 27 -30.02 -2.41 -41.66
CA PRO A 27 -29.36 -2.76 -40.40
C PRO A 27 -29.16 -1.49 -39.55
N SER A 28 -29.71 -1.51 -38.35
CA SER A 28 -29.72 -0.38 -37.41
C SER A 28 -28.28 0.07 -37.15
N GLN A 29 -27.96 1.30 -37.56
CA GLN A 29 -26.70 1.93 -37.17
C GLN A 29 -26.56 1.89 -35.64
N PRO A 30 -25.37 1.58 -35.10
CA PRO A 30 -25.14 1.59 -33.66
C PRO A 30 -25.51 2.98 -33.12
N GLN A 31 -26.60 3.05 -32.37
CA GLN A 31 -27.04 4.31 -31.79
C GLN A 31 -26.02 4.75 -30.75
N ASN A 32 -25.64 6.03 -30.80
CA ASN A 32 -24.78 6.61 -29.77
C ASN A 32 -25.49 6.42 -28.41
N PRO A 33 -24.88 5.74 -27.43
CA PRO A 33 -25.50 5.48 -26.13
C PRO A 33 -25.86 6.76 -25.37
N CYS A 34 -25.29 7.91 -25.74
CA CYS A 34 -25.73 9.21 -25.25
C CYS A 34 -27.19 9.55 -25.61
N ASN A 35 -27.71 9.07 -26.74
CA ASN A 35 -29.02 9.47 -27.26
C ASN A 35 -30.20 8.93 -26.44
N THR A 36 -29.95 7.95 -25.57
CA THR A 36 -30.97 7.41 -24.65
C THR A 36 -31.04 8.17 -23.33
N LEU A 37 -30.12 9.12 -23.09
CA LEU A 37 -30.04 9.88 -21.85
C LEU A 37 -31.16 10.95 -21.80
N PRO A 38 -31.86 11.10 -20.66
CA PRO A 38 -33.05 11.94 -20.55
C PRO A 38 -32.73 13.45 -20.38
N TYR A 39 -31.86 14.01 -21.22
CA TYR A 39 -31.46 15.42 -21.15
C TYR A 39 -31.49 16.11 -22.52
N LYS A 40 -31.85 17.40 -22.53
CA LYS A 40 -32.24 18.14 -23.75
C LYS A 40 -31.17 18.14 -24.85
N VAL A 41 -29.89 18.09 -24.50
CA VAL A 41 -28.79 18.05 -25.47
C VAL A 41 -28.71 16.73 -26.23
N PHE A 42 -29.27 15.65 -25.66
CA PHE A 42 -29.22 14.29 -26.21
C PHE A 42 -30.51 13.86 -26.93
N GLN A 43 -31.60 14.63 -26.78
CA GLN A 43 -32.96 14.23 -27.16
C GLN A 43 -33.49 14.83 -28.48
N GLY A 44 -32.66 15.50 -29.28
CA GLY A 44 -33.21 16.27 -30.39
C GLY A 44 -33.35 15.49 -31.71
N ASN A 45 -34.53 15.59 -32.34
CA ASN A 45 -34.81 15.11 -33.70
C ASN A 45 -34.13 15.98 -34.76
N SER A 46 -33.34 15.36 -35.64
CA SER A 46 -32.50 16.01 -36.66
C SER A 46 -33.22 16.66 -37.84
N ASP A 47 -34.56 16.70 -37.82
CA ASP A 47 -35.39 17.16 -38.95
C ASP A 47 -35.47 18.69 -39.07
N SER A 48 -34.82 19.43 -38.16
CA SER A 48 -34.75 20.89 -38.20
C SER A 48 -33.65 21.39 -39.15
N LYS A 49 -33.86 22.54 -39.80
CA LYS A 49 -32.85 23.17 -40.66
C LYS A 49 -31.61 23.53 -39.83
N ARG A 50 -30.46 22.98 -40.21
CA ARG A 50 -29.15 23.23 -39.56
C ARG A 50 -28.77 24.70 -39.59
N VAL A 51 -28.29 25.20 -38.45
CA VAL A 51 -27.66 26.52 -38.36
C VAL A 51 -26.15 26.36 -38.54
N VAL A 52 -25.60 26.94 -39.60
CA VAL A 52 -24.15 26.93 -39.85
C VAL A 52 -23.47 27.99 -39.00
N LEU A 53 -22.48 27.57 -38.21
CA LEU A 53 -21.79 28.42 -37.25
C LEU A 53 -20.36 28.72 -37.69
N ASN A 54 -20.16 29.91 -38.26
CA ASN A 54 -18.83 30.40 -38.62
C ASN A 54 -18.09 31.07 -37.44
N ARG A 55 -18.84 31.45 -36.39
CA ARG A 55 -18.32 32.10 -35.18
C ARG A 55 -19.08 31.63 -33.95
N LEU A 56 -18.36 31.46 -32.85
CA LEU A 56 -18.91 31.19 -31.52
C LEU A 56 -18.82 32.44 -30.63
N GLY A 57 -19.60 32.48 -29.55
CA GLY A 57 -19.51 33.53 -28.52
C GLY A 57 -20.67 34.51 -28.47
N THR A 58 -21.63 34.44 -29.40
CA THR A 58 -22.83 35.31 -29.38
C THR A 58 -23.76 35.00 -28.20
N SER A 59 -23.71 33.77 -27.69
CA SER A 59 -24.64 33.27 -26.67
C SER A 59 -23.96 32.20 -25.80
N PRO A 60 -23.03 32.59 -24.91
CA PRO A 60 -22.22 31.66 -24.14
C PRO A 60 -22.99 31.02 -22.97
N GLN A 61 -22.88 29.70 -22.82
CA GLN A 61 -23.52 28.91 -21.76
C GLN A 61 -22.65 28.87 -20.51
N PHE A 62 -21.37 28.51 -20.66
CA PHE A 62 -20.40 28.54 -19.55
C PHE A 62 -19.33 29.62 -19.68
N GLY A 63 -19.29 30.36 -20.80
CA GLY A 63 -18.30 31.42 -21.02
C GLY A 63 -17.03 30.93 -21.72
N GLU A 64 -16.13 31.86 -22.04
CA GLU A 64 -14.88 31.54 -22.73
C GLU A 64 -13.84 30.93 -21.78
N ILE A 65 -13.30 29.77 -22.17
CA ILE A 65 -12.25 29.07 -21.44
C ILE A 65 -10.87 29.58 -21.93
N PRO A 66 -10.00 30.12 -21.06
CA PRO A 66 -8.80 30.84 -21.47
C PRO A 66 -7.76 30.01 -22.25
N LYS A 67 -7.40 28.82 -21.77
CA LYS A 67 -6.39 27.94 -22.38
C LYS A 67 -7.04 26.64 -22.84
N HIS A 68 -6.52 26.05 -23.93
CA HIS A 68 -6.99 24.75 -24.45
C HIS A 68 -6.31 23.59 -23.71
N THR A 69 -6.44 23.56 -22.37
CA THR A 69 -5.95 22.49 -21.50
C THR A 69 -7.06 22.02 -20.56
N ALA A 70 -6.98 20.76 -20.10
CA ALA A 70 -7.98 20.17 -19.21
C ALA A 70 -8.08 20.94 -17.88
N GLU A 71 -6.94 21.36 -17.32
CA GLU A 71 -6.87 22.14 -16.07
C GLU A 71 -7.60 23.47 -16.20
N SER A 72 -7.40 24.16 -17.34
CA SER A 72 -8.05 25.44 -17.62
C SER A 72 -9.55 25.27 -17.76
N ALA A 73 -10.00 24.21 -18.43
CA ALA A 73 -11.42 23.89 -18.55
C ALA A 73 -12.05 23.57 -17.19
N TYR A 74 -11.47 22.66 -16.41
CA TYR A 74 -11.97 22.28 -15.09
C TYR A 74 -12.03 23.48 -14.13
N SER A 75 -10.94 24.26 -14.05
CA SER A 75 -10.88 25.46 -13.18
C SER A 75 -11.89 26.52 -13.59
N HIS A 76 -12.10 26.69 -14.90
CA HIS A 76 -13.10 27.61 -15.42
C HIS A 76 -14.52 27.17 -15.07
N LEU A 77 -14.88 25.90 -15.33
CA LEU A 77 -16.19 25.37 -15.00
C LEU A 77 -16.46 25.44 -13.50
N LYS A 78 -15.47 25.10 -12.66
CA LYS A 78 -15.57 25.21 -11.19
C LYS A 78 -15.86 26.63 -10.73
N ARG A 79 -15.18 27.61 -11.33
CA ARG A 79 -15.39 29.03 -11.03
C ARG A 79 -16.79 29.50 -11.45
N VAL A 80 -17.25 29.09 -12.63
CA VAL A 80 -18.57 29.48 -13.14
C VAL A 80 -19.69 28.82 -12.34
N TYR A 81 -19.52 27.54 -11.98
CA TYR A 81 -20.40 26.79 -11.09
C TYR A 81 -20.55 27.50 -9.74
N GLY A 82 -19.44 27.90 -9.11
CA GLY A 82 -19.44 28.59 -7.83
C GLY A 82 -20.11 29.97 -7.87
N ARG A 83 -20.00 30.70 -9.00
CA ARG A 83 -20.68 32.00 -9.16
C ARG A 83 -22.18 31.88 -9.39
N ASN A 84 -22.65 30.73 -9.88
CA ASN A 84 -24.04 30.43 -10.20
C ASN A 84 -24.81 31.58 -10.91
N GLN A 85 -24.14 32.27 -11.84
CA GLN A 85 -24.80 33.34 -12.57
C GLN A 85 -25.88 32.72 -13.46
N ARG A 86 -27.09 33.29 -13.39
CA ARG A 86 -28.21 32.96 -14.29
C ARG A 86 -28.59 31.46 -14.29
N GLY A 87 -28.40 30.77 -13.16
CA GLY A 87 -28.81 29.36 -12.99
C GLY A 87 -27.85 28.32 -13.55
N ILE A 88 -26.62 28.71 -13.93
CA ILE A 88 -25.61 27.80 -14.51
C ILE A 88 -25.31 26.60 -13.61
N LYS A 89 -25.37 26.76 -12.28
CA LYS A 89 -25.14 25.65 -11.35
C LYS A 89 -26.08 24.48 -11.64
N LYS A 90 -27.37 24.77 -11.79
CA LYS A 90 -28.39 23.77 -12.09
C LYS A 90 -28.18 23.14 -13.47
N GLU A 91 -27.90 23.95 -14.49
CA GLU A 91 -27.64 23.43 -15.84
C GLU A 91 -26.44 22.48 -15.88
N MET A 92 -25.36 22.83 -15.16
CA MET A 92 -24.14 22.04 -15.11
C MET A 92 -24.33 20.75 -14.31
N ASP A 93 -25.08 20.81 -13.19
CA ASP A 93 -25.46 19.61 -12.43
C ASP A 93 -26.36 18.71 -13.29
N ASP A 94 -27.41 19.24 -13.93
CA ASP A 94 -28.32 18.47 -14.77
C ASP A 94 -27.57 17.81 -15.96
N LEU A 95 -26.61 18.52 -16.58
CA LEU A 95 -25.77 17.99 -17.65
C LEU A 95 -24.85 16.84 -17.17
N LEU A 96 -24.18 17.01 -16.03
CA LEU A 96 -23.28 15.99 -15.48
C LEU A 96 -24.05 14.79 -14.91
N ILE A 97 -25.23 15.02 -14.34
CA ILE A 97 -26.15 13.95 -13.93
C ILE A 97 -26.57 13.11 -15.13
N ALA A 98 -26.88 13.75 -16.26
CA ALA A 98 -27.18 13.02 -17.49
C ALA A 98 -26.00 12.14 -17.95
N LEU A 99 -24.76 12.59 -17.74
CA LEU A 99 -23.53 11.82 -18.01
C LEU A 99 -23.20 10.76 -16.94
N GLY A 100 -24.07 10.55 -15.96
CA GLY A 100 -23.94 9.52 -14.92
C GLY A 100 -23.19 9.97 -13.65
N TYR A 101 -22.83 11.25 -13.53
CA TYR A 101 -22.27 11.80 -12.30
C TYR A 101 -23.38 12.16 -11.28
N THR A 102 -23.02 12.45 -10.03
CA THR A 102 -23.98 12.99 -9.04
C THR A 102 -24.17 14.50 -9.14
N GLY A 103 -23.41 15.17 -10.01
CA GLY A 103 -23.37 16.62 -10.22
C GLY A 103 -21.94 17.11 -10.43
N PHE A 104 -21.72 18.42 -10.42
CA PHE A 104 -20.37 19.01 -10.62
C PHE A 104 -19.38 18.64 -9.53
N ASN A 105 -19.86 18.46 -8.29
CA ASN A 105 -19.03 18.09 -7.15
C ASN A 105 -18.86 16.57 -6.98
N ASP A 106 -19.24 15.76 -7.98
CA ASP A 106 -18.96 14.32 -7.96
C ASP A 106 -17.44 14.09 -7.85
N PRO A 107 -16.95 13.31 -6.87
CA PRO A 107 -15.51 13.04 -6.71
C PRO A 107 -14.84 12.43 -7.94
N ALA A 108 -15.59 11.75 -8.81
CA ALA A 108 -15.09 11.17 -10.05
C ALA A 108 -14.99 12.21 -11.19
N PHE A 109 -15.64 13.37 -11.08
CA PHE A 109 -15.53 14.45 -12.05
C PHE A 109 -14.32 15.33 -11.73
N THR A 110 -13.19 15.02 -12.34
CA THR A 110 -11.90 15.69 -12.10
C THR A 110 -11.26 16.15 -13.42
N VAL A 111 -10.06 16.74 -13.36
CA VAL A 111 -9.32 17.17 -14.56
C VAL A 111 -9.13 16.02 -15.56
N SER A 112 -8.94 14.79 -15.10
CA SER A 112 -8.67 13.62 -15.96
C SER A 112 -9.87 13.17 -16.80
N THR A 113 -11.09 13.62 -16.49
CA THR A 113 -12.29 13.31 -17.29
C THR A 113 -12.47 14.23 -18.49
N ILE A 114 -11.65 15.28 -18.58
CA ILE A 114 -11.69 16.29 -19.64
C ILE A 114 -10.50 16.10 -20.57
N THR A 115 -10.76 15.93 -21.88
CA THR A 115 -9.74 15.81 -22.92
C THR A 115 -9.87 16.98 -23.90
N PRO A 116 -8.84 17.84 -24.07
CA PRO A 116 -8.84 18.84 -25.13
C PRO A 116 -8.91 18.18 -26.52
N GLU A 117 -9.79 18.65 -27.39
CA GLU A 117 -9.99 18.13 -28.75
C GLU A 117 -10.25 19.29 -29.71
N ILE A 118 -10.08 19.05 -31.02
CA ILE A 118 -10.48 19.99 -32.07
C ILE A 118 -11.58 19.31 -32.88
N LEU A 119 -12.78 19.90 -32.87
CA LEU A 119 -13.86 19.44 -33.74
C LEU A 119 -13.68 20.02 -35.13
N PRO A 120 -13.68 19.19 -36.19
CA PRO A 120 -13.48 19.67 -37.55
C PRO A 120 -14.70 20.41 -38.08
N LYS A 121 -14.47 21.23 -39.10
CA LYS A 121 -15.50 21.77 -39.99
C LYS A 121 -16.46 20.66 -40.47
N GLY A 122 -17.75 20.97 -40.51
CA GLY A 122 -18.81 20.06 -40.96
C GLY A 122 -19.38 19.17 -39.86
N ALA A 123 -18.78 19.17 -38.66
CA ALA A 123 -19.37 18.47 -37.52
C ALA A 123 -20.78 19.02 -37.23
N THR A 124 -21.76 18.13 -37.20
CA THR A 124 -23.17 18.48 -36.99
C THR A 124 -23.63 17.92 -35.65
N GLY A 125 -24.30 18.74 -34.84
CA GLY A 125 -24.74 18.35 -33.51
C GLY A 125 -25.71 19.31 -32.86
N TRP A 126 -26.25 18.89 -31.73
CA TRP A 126 -27.03 19.72 -30.82
C TRP A 126 -26.10 20.62 -30.03
N MET A 127 -26.14 21.92 -30.32
CA MET A 127 -25.36 22.91 -29.62
C MET A 127 -26.23 23.66 -28.62
N GLY A 128 -25.75 23.80 -27.39
CA GLY A 128 -26.30 24.70 -26.40
C GLY A 128 -26.23 26.14 -26.89
N ALA A 129 -27.30 26.88 -26.66
CA ALA A 129 -27.37 28.32 -26.89
C ALA A 129 -28.01 28.97 -25.66
N TYR A 130 -27.39 30.05 -25.20
CA TYR A 130 -27.90 30.87 -24.11
C TYR A 130 -29.03 31.80 -24.59
N ALA A 131 -30.20 31.22 -24.89
CA ALA A 131 -31.49 31.91 -24.78
C ALA A 131 -32.09 31.58 -23.42
N LYS A 132 -32.95 32.45 -22.84
CA LYS A 132 -33.64 32.19 -21.56
C LYS A 132 -34.10 30.71 -21.50
N GLY A 133 -33.49 29.92 -20.61
CA GLY A 133 -33.83 28.50 -20.40
C GLY A 133 -32.94 27.43 -21.06
N HIS A 134 -31.69 27.73 -21.44
CA HIS A 134 -30.70 26.75 -21.96
C HIS A 134 -31.25 25.89 -23.10
N LYS A 135 -31.48 26.52 -24.26
CA LYS A 135 -32.03 25.85 -25.44
C LYS A 135 -30.91 25.20 -26.23
N TYR A 136 -31.24 24.13 -26.94
CA TYR A 136 -30.33 23.43 -27.83
C TYR A 136 -30.80 23.62 -29.28
N VAL A 137 -29.85 23.84 -30.20
CA VAL A 137 -30.11 24.10 -31.61
C VAL A 137 -29.28 23.16 -32.46
N TRP A 138 -29.91 22.55 -33.46
CA TRP A 138 -29.23 21.71 -34.44
C TRP A 138 -28.30 22.56 -35.31
N SER A 139 -27.00 22.32 -35.17
CA SER A 139 -25.97 23.22 -35.68
C SER A 139 -24.88 22.45 -36.45
N GLU A 140 -24.28 23.11 -37.43
CA GLU A 140 -23.12 22.61 -38.18
C GLU A 140 -21.94 23.57 -37.98
N LEU A 141 -20.75 23.03 -37.68
CA LEU A 141 -19.56 23.85 -37.50
C LEU A 141 -19.01 24.31 -38.86
N GLY A 142 -19.00 25.61 -39.12
CA GLY A 142 -18.52 26.17 -40.39
C GLY A 142 -16.99 26.16 -40.54
N ARG A 143 -16.26 25.84 -39.47
CA ARG A 143 -14.79 25.73 -39.39
C ARG A 143 -14.40 24.85 -38.20
N ASP A 144 -13.10 24.63 -38.03
CA ASP A 144 -12.56 23.90 -36.88
C ASP A 144 -12.71 24.72 -35.59
N PHE A 145 -13.05 24.04 -34.50
CA PHE A 145 -13.19 24.66 -33.18
C PHE A 145 -12.48 23.85 -32.09
N GLU A 146 -11.75 24.56 -31.24
CA GLU A 146 -11.21 24.01 -30.00
C GLU A 146 -12.35 23.66 -29.04
N THR A 147 -12.36 22.43 -28.56
CA THR A 147 -13.36 21.89 -27.64
C THR A 147 -12.72 21.10 -26.51
N PHE A 148 -13.52 20.75 -25.51
CA PHE A 148 -13.15 19.89 -24.41
C PHE A 148 -14.14 18.73 -24.36
N LYS A 149 -13.67 17.53 -24.64
CA LYS A 149 -14.45 16.30 -24.53
C LYS A 149 -14.55 15.88 -23.08
N ILE A 150 -15.78 15.74 -22.59
CA ILE A 150 -16.11 15.22 -21.26
C ILE A 150 -16.71 13.84 -21.44
N LYS A 151 -16.05 12.82 -20.89
CA LYS A 151 -16.55 11.44 -20.92
C LYS A 151 -17.65 11.26 -19.88
N ALA A 152 -18.62 10.41 -20.17
CA ALA A 152 -19.59 9.92 -19.20
C ALA A 152 -18.90 9.07 -18.13
N LYS A 153 -19.48 8.97 -16.92
CA LYS A 153 -18.91 8.22 -15.80
C LYS A 153 -18.71 6.74 -16.11
N THR A 154 -19.58 6.15 -16.93
CA THR A 154 -19.47 4.75 -17.39
C THR A 154 -18.52 4.57 -18.57
N GLY A 155 -18.09 5.65 -19.23
CA GLY A 155 -17.18 5.64 -20.38
C GLY A 155 -17.87 5.47 -21.74
N ASP A 156 -19.16 5.15 -21.77
CA ASP A 156 -19.89 4.78 -22.99
C ASP A 156 -20.24 5.97 -23.89
N CYS A 157 -20.27 7.18 -23.32
CA CYS A 157 -20.78 8.40 -23.94
C CYS A 157 -19.83 9.58 -23.69
N TYR A 158 -19.94 10.65 -24.47
CA TYR A 158 -19.25 11.90 -24.21
C TYR A 158 -20.01 13.11 -24.75
N ILE A 159 -19.68 14.29 -24.23
CA ILE A 159 -20.13 15.58 -24.73
C ILE A 159 -18.94 16.51 -24.94
N TYR A 160 -19.07 17.49 -25.83
CA TYR A 160 -18.07 18.53 -26.01
C TYR A 160 -18.48 19.83 -25.32
N ILE A 161 -17.54 20.53 -24.71
CA ILE A 161 -17.68 21.92 -24.29
C ILE A 161 -16.84 22.78 -25.22
N MET A 162 -17.47 23.72 -25.91
CA MET A 162 -16.79 24.63 -26.84
C MET A 162 -15.89 25.61 -26.09
N LYS A 163 -14.61 25.76 -26.47
CA LYS A 163 -13.68 26.66 -25.77
C LYS A 163 -14.13 28.12 -25.78
N LYS A 164 -14.62 28.62 -26.92
CA LYS A 164 -14.93 30.05 -27.10
C LYS A 164 -16.23 30.54 -26.45
N CYS A 165 -17.16 29.66 -26.14
CA CYS A 165 -18.45 30.05 -25.57
C CYS A 165 -18.88 29.20 -24.37
N GLY A 166 -18.19 28.09 -24.11
CA GLY A 166 -18.57 27.16 -23.06
C GLY A 166 -19.87 26.44 -23.38
N ASN A 167 -20.30 26.39 -24.65
CA ASN A 167 -21.55 25.72 -25.02
C ASN A 167 -21.33 24.22 -25.09
N ALA A 168 -22.25 23.47 -24.49
CA ALA A 168 -22.34 22.03 -24.65
C ALA A 168 -22.69 21.67 -26.10
N PHE A 169 -22.04 20.66 -26.66
CA PHE A 169 -22.26 20.20 -28.03
C PHE A 169 -22.26 18.68 -28.08
N HIS A 170 -23.38 18.12 -28.54
CA HIS A 170 -23.57 16.68 -28.68
C HIS A 170 -23.75 16.30 -30.15
N ILE A 171 -23.08 15.24 -30.58
CA ILE A 171 -23.20 14.70 -31.94
C ILE A 171 -24.02 13.40 -31.85
N PRO A 172 -25.32 13.42 -32.23
CA PRO A 172 -26.23 12.30 -32.00
C PRO A 172 -26.06 11.14 -33.00
N SER A 173 -25.30 11.29 -34.08
CA SER A 173 -25.04 10.18 -35.00
C SER A 173 -23.67 10.32 -35.63
N TYR A 174 -22.94 9.22 -35.62
CA TYR A 174 -21.72 9.03 -36.39
C TYR A 174 -22.09 9.08 -37.89
N PHE A 175 -22.11 10.26 -38.50
CA PHE A 175 -21.90 10.35 -39.94
C PHE A 175 -20.40 10.15 -40.15
N PRO A 176 -19.95 9.09 -40.85
CA PRO A 176 -18.54 8.88 -41.07
C PRO A 176 -18.12 9.91 -42.13
N TYR A 177 -17.58 11.04 -41.69
CA TYR A 177 -16.36 11.48 -42.35
C TYR A 177 -15.21 10.85 -41.58
N LEU A 178 -15.03 9.54 -41.82
CA LEU A 178 -13.72 8.96 -41.69
C LEU A 178 -12.94 9.54 -42.87
N PRO A 179 -11.89 10.38 -42.70
CA PRO A 179 -10.86 10.42 -43.73
C PRO A 179 -10.49 8.97 -44.04
N PRO A 180 -10.20 8.58 -45.30
CA PRO A 180 -9.87 7.19 -45.62
C PRO A 180 -8.85 6.72 -44.59
N THR A 181 -9.30 5.85 -43.68
CA THR A 181 -8.41 5.27 -42.71
C THR A 181 -7.38 4.55 -43.58
N PRO A 182 -6.08 4.89 -43.48
CA PRO A 182 -5.08 4.00 -44.05
C PRO A 182 -5.45 2.59 -43.58
N PRO A 183 -5.44 1.58 -44.47
CA PRO A 183 -5.88 0.22 -44.13
C PRO A 183 -5.28 -0.12 -42.77
N VAL A 184 -6.15 -0.34 -41.77
CA VAL A 184 -5.68 -0.73 -40.44
C VAL A 184 -4.87 -1.99 -40.68
N PRO A 185 -3.56 -1.97 -40.43
CA PRO A 185 -2.74 -3.11 -40.73
C PRO A 185 -3.33 -4.31 -39.98
N PRO A 186 -3.48 -5.48 -40.61
CA PRO A 186 -3.97 -6.67 -39.92
C PRO A 186 -3.23 -6.85 -38.60
N THR A 187 -3.90 -7.18 -37.51
CA THR A 187 -3.18 -7.40 -36.25
C THR A 187 -2.47 -8.74 -36.29
N VAL A 188 -1.19 -8.78 -35.92
CA VAL A 188 -0.37 -9.98 -35.86
C VAL A 188 0.05 -10.28 -34.43
N CYS A 189 0.20 -11.56 -34.14
CA CYS A 189 0.65 -12.05 -32.85
C CYS A 189 2.16 -12.13 -32.81
N VAL A 190 2.74 -11.47 -31.81
CA VAL A 190 4.18 -11.46 -31.58
C VAL A 190 4.46 -11.75 -30.12
N GLU A 191 5.60 -12.35 -29.85
CA GLU A 191 6.05 -12.61 -28.50
C GLU A 191 6.63 -11.34 -27.87
N GLN A 192 6.12 -10.98 -26.69
CA GLN A 192 6.70 -9.94 -25.85
C GLN A 192 7.25 -10.56 -24.57
N GLN A 193 8.51 -10.30 -24.28
CA GLN A 193 9.09 -10.62 -22.98
C GLN A 193 8.59 -9.61 -21.94
N VAL A 194 8.04 -10.12 -20.84
CA VAL A 194 7.68 -9.34 -19.66
C VAL A 194 8.58 -9.78 -18.52
N SER A 195 9.34 -8.83 -17.98
CA SER A 195 10.22 -9.05 -16.83
C SER A 195 9.77 -8.19 -15.67
N ILE A 196 9.66 -8.80 -14.50
CA ILE A 196 9.22 -8.18 -13.26
C ILE A 196 10.37 -8.27 -12.27
N THR A 197 10.72 -7.13 -11.71
CA THR A 197 11.73 -7.03 -10.66
C THR A 197 11.15 -6.25 -9.50
N ALA A 198 11.45 -6.67 -8.28
CA ALA A 198 11.20 -5.86 -7.10
C ALA A 198 12.36 -6.02 -6.13
N LYS A 199 12.71 -4.92 -5.47
CA LYS A 199 13.70 -4.91 -4.40
C LYS A 199 13.15 -4.06 -3.26
N GLY A 200 13.35 -4.53 -2.04
CA GLY A 200 13.03 -3.81 -0.82
C GLY A 200 14.11 -4.04 0.21
N GLU A 201 14.32 -3.03 1.04
CA GLU A 201 15.18 -3.13 2.21
C GLU A 201 14.56 -2.32 3.35
N ILE A 202 14.48 -2.94 4.52
CA ILE A 202 14.12 -2.26 5.76
C ILE A 202 15.19 -2.54 6.81
N SER A 203 15.47 -1.53 7.62
CA SER A 203 16.30 -1.66 8.81
C SER A 203 15.58 -1.03 9.98
N SER A 204 15.60 -1.70 11.11
CA SER A 204 15.00 -1.18 12.34
C SER A 204 15.69 -1.83 13.53
N GLY A 205 15.42 -1.30 14.72
CA GLY A 205 15.95 -1.78 15.96
C GLY A 205 15.09 -1.31 17.12
N ASP A 206 15.15 -2.04 18.23
CA ASP A 206 14.38 -1.71 19.42
C ASP A 206 15.13 -2.12 20.69
N VAL A 207 14.63 -1.63 21.83
CA VAL A 207 15.15 -1.88 23.16
C VAL A 207 14.06 -2.54 24.01
N MET A 208 14.35 -3.76 24.44
CA MET A 208 13.52 -4.51 25.36
C MET A 208 14.07 -4.42 26.78
N ASN A 209 13.21 -4.08 27.73
CA ASN A 209 13.55 -4.06 29.14
C ASN A 209 12.80 -5.19 29.86
N ALA A 210 13.51 -5.94 30.69
CA ALA A 210 12.94 -6.95 31.58
C ALA A 210 13.50 -6.75 32.98
N SER A 211 12.85 -7.35 33.98
CA SER A 211 13.37 -7.40 35.35
C SER A 211 12.98 -8.72 35.97
N LYS A 212 13.95 -9.38 36.61
CA LYS A 212 13.76 -10.67 37.27
C LYS A 212 14.48 -10.65 38.61
N THR A 213 13.82 -11.16 39.65
CA THR A 213 14.48 -11.35 40.94
C THR A 213 15.48 -12.49 40.84
N MET A 214 16.74 -12.22 41.18
CA MET A 214 17.83 -13.19 41.10
C MET A 214 18.58 -13.28 42.43
N GLU A 215 19.01 -14.49 42.77
CA GLU A 215 19.92 -14.72 43.90
C GLU A 215 21.37 -14.43 43.47
N ILE A 216 22.06 -13.57 44.21
CA ILE A 216 23.46 -13.26 43.97
C ILE A 216 24.32 -14.08 44.93
N ILE A 217 25.22 -14.89 44.38
CA ILE A 217 26.06 -15.84 45.12
C ILE A 217 27.52 -15.58 44.81
N ALA A 218 28.34 -15.29 45.83
CA ALA A 218 29.79 -15.25 45.67
C ALA A 218 30.37 -16.66 45.80
N VAL A 219 31.16 -17.08 44.82
CA VAL A 219 31.69 -18.45 44.69
C VAL A 219 33.22 -18.43 44.74
N ASN A 220 33.79 -19.31 45.56
CA ASN A 220 35.21 -19.65 45.54
C ASN A 220 35.35 -21.17 45.53
N GLY A 221 35.61 -21.74 44.36
CA GLY A 221 35.59 -23.20 44.17
C GLY A 221 34.19 -23.77 44.40
N GLN A 222 34.05 -24.67 45.39
CA GLN A 222 32.77 -25.29 45.76
C GLN A 222 32.05 -24.59 46.93
N LYS A 223 32.63 -23.51 47.47
CA LYS A 223 32.05 -22.74 48.57
C LYS A 223 31.29 -21.54 48.04
N GLY A 224 30.13 -21.25 48.65
CA GLY A 224 29.25 -20.16 48.26
C GLY A 224 28.84 -19.30 49.44
N LEU A 225 28.65 -17.99 49.20
CA LEU A 225 28.06 -17.04 50.15
C LEU A 225 26.85 -16.36 49.50
N CYS A 226 25.71 -16.38 50.19
CA CYS A 226 24.49 -15.70 49.73
C CYS A 226 24.57 -14.20 50.01
N LEU A 227 24.65 -13.39 48.96
CA LEU A 227 24.59 -11.93 49.10
C LEU A 227 23.15 -11.44 49.23
N GLY A 228 22.18 -12.19 48.70
CA GLY A 228 20.75 -11.92 48.79
C GLY A 228 20.02 -12.09 47.46
N SER A 229 18.71 -11.83 47.47
CA SER A 229 17.86 -11.86 46.28
C SER A 229 17.49 -10.42 45.89
N TYR A 230 17.77 -10.04 44.65
CA TYR A 230 17.59 -8.67 44.18
C TYR A 230 16.90 -8.62 42.82
N PRO A 231 16.07 -7.61 42.55
CA PRO A 231 15.54 -7.38 41.21
C PRO A 231 16.69 -6.97 40.28
N VAL A 232 16.95 -7.81 39.27
CA VAL A 232 17.96 -7.57 38.23
C VAL A 232 17.22 -7.15 36.96
N ALA A 233 17.33 -5.86 36.64
CA ALA A 233 16.88 -5.36 35.35
C ALA A 233 17.81 -5.90 34.24
N SER A 234 17.28 -6.13 33.06
CA SER A 234 18.07 -6.40 31.86
C SER A 234 17.52 -5.56 30.71
N ARG A 235 18.44 -5.04 29.89
CA ARG A 235 18.13 -4.24 28.71
C ARG A 235 18.73 -4.92 27.51
N ALA A 236 17.90 -5.52 26.66
CA ALA A 236 18.33 -6.13 25.42
C ALA A 236 18.05 -5.19 24.25
N THR A 237 19.07 -4.90 23.45
CA THR A 237 18.98 -4.06 22.27
C THR A 237 19.28 -4.91 21.05
N TYR A 238 18.46 -4.79 20.02
CA TYR A 238 18.68 -5.47 18.75
C TYR A 238 18.50 -4.49 17.60
N ASP A 239 19.33 -4.67 16.57
CA ASP A 239 19.17 -4.03 15.26
C ASP A 239 19.10 -5.15 14.22
N PHE A 240 18.21 -4.99 13.24
CA PHE A 240 18.02 -5.97 12.18
C PHE A 240 17.88 -5.29 10.82
N ASN A 241 18.13 -6.08 9.78
CA ASN A 241 17.99 -5.72 8.39
C ASN A 241 17.23 -6.83 7.67
N VAL A 242 16.22 -6.47 6.88
CA VAL A 242 15.49 -7.38 6.00
C VAL A 242 15.62 -6.87 4.58
N LYS A 243 16.04 -7.75 3.68
CA LYS A 243 16.11 -7.54 2.24
C LYS A 243 15.16 -8.50 1.56
N GLY A 244 14.42 -7.97 0.60
CA GLY A 244 13.58 -8.79 -0.26
C GLY A 244 13.88 -8.52 -1.72
N GLU A 245 13.93 -9.59 -2.49
CA GLU A 245 14.15 -9.53 -3.93
C GLU A 245 13.14 -10.43 -4.64
N MET A 246 12.65 -9.96 -5.78
CA MET A 246 11.73 -10.67 -6.64
C MET A 246 12.24 -10.51 -8.08
N SER A 247 12.29 -11.63 -8.81
CA SER A 247 12.68 -11.64 -10.22
C SER A 247 11.86 -12.68 -10.97
N TYR A 248 11.22 -12.25 -12.05
CA TYR A 248 10.39 -13.10 -12.89
C TYR A 248 10.46 -12.65 -14.34
N SER A 249 10.45 -13.60 -15.26
CA SER A 249 10.41 -13.32 -16.69
C SER A 249 9.50 -14.33 -17.37
N LYS A 250 8.57 -13.86 -18.20
CA LYS A 250 7.71 -14.70 -19.03
C LYS A 250 7.47 -14.06 -20.39
N THR A 251 7.38 -14.88 -21.41
CA THR A 251 7.01 -14.47 -22.75
C THR A 251 5.49 -14.57 -22.91
N ILE A 252 4.86 -13.52 -23.41
CA ILE A 252 3.41 -13.42 -23.59
C ILE A 252 3.10 -13.14 -25.07
N PRO A 253 2.13 -13.84 -25.70
CA PRO A 253 1.69 -13.54 -27.05
C PRO A 253 0.80 -12.28 -27.07
N VAL A 254 1.33 -11.17 -27.58
CA VAL A 254 0.64 -9.88 -27.66
C VAL A 254 0.29 -9.50 -29.10
N CYS A 255 -0.77 -8.74 -29.24
CA CYS A 255 -1.23 -8.23 -30.53
C CYS A 255 -0.54 -6.91 -30.90
N VAL A 256 0.05 -6.85 -32.10
CA VAL A 256 0.57 -5.61 -32.70
C VAL A 256 0.07 -5.42 -34.13
N ASP A 257 0.03 -4.19 -34.61
CA ASP A 257 -0.34 -3.91 -36.00
C ASP A 257 0.69 -4.52 -36.96
N GLN A 258 0.26 -5.15 -38.06
CA GLN A 258 1.16 -5.74 -39.05
C GLN A 258 2.12 -4.68 -39.61
N GLY A 259 3.42 -4.99 -39.59
CA GLY A 259 4.48 -4.05 -39.99
C GLY A 259 4.93 -3.10 -38.87
N ALA A 260 4.27 -3.10 -37.71
CA ALA A 260 4.82 -2.47 -36.52
C ALA A 260 6.07 -3.22 -36.05
N ALA A 261 7.01 -2.49 -35.46
CA ALA A 261 8.16 -3.10 -34.82
C ALA A 261 7.70 -4.04 -33.69
N ALA A 262 8.44 -5.13 -33.50
CA ALA A 262 8.20 -6.03 -32.38
C ALA A 262 8.20 -5.21 -31.07
N PRO A 263 7.22 -5.44 -30.18
CA PRO A 263 7.10 -4.68 -28.96
C PRO A 263 8.34 -4.92 -28.10
N ALA A 264 8.92 -3.82 -27.61
CA ALA A 264 10.07 -3.90 -26.74
C ALA A 264 9.72 -4.71 -25.47
N ALA A 265 10.75 -5.33 -24.88
CA ALA A 265 10.60 -6.02 -23.60
C ALA A 265 9.99 -5.08 -22.55
N MET A 266 8.97 -5.56 -21.85
CA MET A 266 8.33 -4.80 -20.78
C MET A 266 9.02 -5.11 -19.47
N ASN A 267 9.76 -4.13 -18.94
CA ASN A 267 10.40 -4.22 -17.63
C ASN A 267 9.55 -3.48 -16.61
N LEU A 268 9.00 -4.20 -15.64
CA LEU A 268 8.23 -3.63 -14.54
C LEU A 268 9.05 -3.71 -13.26
N THR A 269 9.35 -2.56 -12.67
CA THR A 269 9.93 -2.47 -11.32
C THR A 269 8.82 -2.17 -10.33
N LEU A 270 8.64 -3.06 -9.35
CA LEU A 270 7.56 -2.99 -8.37
C LEU A 270 8.09 -2.65 -6.98
N PRO A 271 7.32 -1.92 -6.16
CA PRO A 271 7.62 -1.78 -4.75
C PRO A 271 7.38 -3.12 -4.03
N LEU A 272 8.38 -3.55 -3.26
CA LEU A 272 8.23 -4.69 -2.36
C LEU A 272 7.99 -4.17 -0.94
N ASN A 273 6.78 -4.39 -0.42
CA ASN A 273 6.47 -4.05 0.96
C ASN A 273 7.05 -5.14 1.86
N LEU A 274 7.96 -4.75 2.74
CA LEU A 274 8.58 -5.62 3.72
C LEU A 274 8.03 -5.31 5.10
N ASP A 275 7.82 -6.36 5.88
CA ASP A 275 7.43 -6.26 7.28
C ASP A 275 8.22 -7.24 8.13
N TYR A 276 8.38 -6.90 9.41
CA TYR A 276 9.13 -7.66 10.40
C TYR A 276 8.42 -7.58 11.74
N LYS A 277 8.32 -8.72 12.43
CA LYS A 277 7.74 -8.81 13.75
C LYS A 277 8.51 -9.78 14.64
N ILE A 278 8.88 -9.35 15.84
CA ILE A 278 9.31 -10.25 16.91
C ILE A 278 8.08 -10.91 17.53
N THR A 279 8.01 -12.23 17.49
CA THR A 279 6.89 -13.01 18.06
C THR A 279 7.21 -13.54 19.45
N LYS A 280 8.47 -13.85 19.74
CA LYS A 280 8.96 -14.21 21.07
C LYS A 280 10.32 -13.60 21.34
N SER A 281 10.58 -13.26 22.59
CA SER A 281 11.85 -12.71 23.03
C SER A 281 12.15 -13.22 24.44
N GLU A 282 13.36 -13.71 24.66
CA GLU A 282 13.81 -14.10 25.99
C GLU A 282 15.22 -13.59 26.26
N VAL A 283 15.44 -13.14 27.50
CA VAL A 283 16.73 -12.68 27.99
C VAL A 283 17.04 -13.46 29.26
N MET A 284 18.12 -14.21 29.23
CA MET A 284 18.67 -14.89 30.39
C MET A 284 19.92 -14.14 30.88
N VAL A 285 19.97 -13.91 32.18
CA VAL A 285 21.11 -13.34 32.89
C VAL A 285 21.55 -14.39 33.90
N GLY A 286 22.85 -14.64 34.02
CA GLY A 286 23.36 -15.66 34.93
C GLY A 286 22.91 -17.08 34.54
N GLU A 287 22.69 -17.91 35.56
CA GLU A 287 22.28 -19.30 35.42
C GLU A 287 20.93 -19.51 36.12
N GLY A 288 19.85 -19.58 35.32
CA GLY A 288 18.48 -19.72 35.82
C GLY A 288 18.01 -18.49 36.59
N ASP A 289 17.93 -18.62 37.92
CA ASP A 289 17.52 -17.57 38.86
C ASP A 289 18.70 -17.06 39.68
N LYS A 290 19.93 -17.43 39.31
CA LYS A 290 21.15 -17.17 40.11
C LYS A 290 22.21 -16.45 39.29
N ILE A 291 22.91 -15.53 39.95
CA ILE A 291 24.14 -14.90 39.44
C ILE A 291 25.30 -15.38 40.30
N TYR A 292 26.22 -16.14 39.70
CA TYR A 292 27.45 -16.58 40.35
C TYR A 292 28.56 -15.56 40.12
N LEU A 293 29.13 -15.05 41.20
CA LEU A 293 30.26 -14.12 41.20
C LEU A 293 31.51 -14.90 41.61
N ASN A 294 32.37 -15.21 40.64
CA ASN A 294 33.65 -15.86 40.94
C ASN A 294 34.57 -14.87 41.66
N VAL A 295 34.85 -15.13 42.93
CA VAL A 295 35.68 -14.29 43.80
C VAL A 295 36.98 -14.99 44.17
N ASP A 296 38.04 -14.22 44.38
CA ASP A 296 39.30 -14.75 44.92
C ASP A 296 39.18 -15.12 46.41
N GLU A 297 40.19 -15.80 46.96
CA GLU A 297 40.17 -16.25 48.36
C GLU A 297 40.11 -15.09 49.37
N LYS A 298 40.74 -13.95 49.04
CA LYS A 298 40.77 -12.77 49.91
C LYS A 298 39.40 -12.10 49.96
N GLN A 299 38.76 -11.95 48.81
CA GLN A 299 37.40 -11.45 48.66
C GLN A 299 36.40 -12.38 49.36
N PHE A 300 36.50 -13.69 49.15
CA PHE A 300 35.62 -14.67 49.79
C PHE A 300 35.72 -14.61 51.32
N LYS A 301 36.94 -14.55 51.88
CA LYS A 301 37.15 -14.38 53.33
C LYS A 301 36.58 -13.08 53.87
N ALA A 302 36.64 -12.00 53.09
CA ALA A 302 36.07 -10.70 53.48
C ALA A 302 34.52 -10.75 53.49
N LEU A 303 33.92 -11.30 52.44
CA LEU A 303 32.47 -11.48 52.32
C LEU A 303 31.93 -12.42 53.40
N GLY A 304 32.64 -13.50 53.73
CA GLY A 304 32.22 -14.47 54.74
C GLY A 304 32.12 -13.92 56.17
N ARG A 305 32.66 -12.71 56.42
CA ARG A 305 32.45 -11.99 57.70
C ARG A 305 31.07 -11.35 57.80
N ALA A 306 30.43 -11.07 56.66
CA ALA A 306 29.21 -10.29 56.51
C ALA A 306 28.02 -11.10 55.98
N TYR A 307 28.28 -12.22 55.30
CA TYR A 307 27.27 -13.06 54.64
C TYR A 307 27.34 -14.51 55.12
N LYS A 308 26.24 -15.24 54.94
CA LYS A 308 26.10 -16.65 55.34
C LYS A 308 26.50 -17.58 54.19
N ASP A 309 27.01 -18.75 54.54
CA ASP A 309 27.28 -19.83 53.60
C ASP A 309 26.00 -20.25 52.87
N CYS A 310 26.15 -20.65 51.61
CA CYS A 310 25.07 -21.14 50.79
C CYS A 310 25.49 -22.32 49.90
N PRO A 311 24.57 -23.23 49.58
CA PRO A 311 24.86 -24.32 48.67
C PRO A 311 25.15 -23.79 47.26
N VAL A 312 26.32 -24.14 46.73
CA VAL A 312 26.64 -23.96 45.31
C VAL A 312 26.20 -25.22 44.59
N SER A 313 25.14 -25.15 43.80
CA SER A 313 24.79 -26.24 42.89
C SER A 313 25.89 -26.33 41.83
N ALA A 314 26.50 -27.51 41.67
CA ALA A 314 27.43 -27.77 40.57
C ALA A 314 26.67 -27.55 39.26
N SER A 315 27.06 -26.51 38.50
CA SER A 315 26.68 -26.22 37.11
C SER A 315 25.40 -26.93 36.67
N ALA A 316 24.25 -26.37 37.04
CA ALA A 316 22.99 -26.90 36.54
C ALA A 316 23.02 -26.78 35.01
N ALA A 317 22.85 -27.93 34.37
CA ALA A 317 22.86 -28.13 32.93
C ALA A 317 22.32 -26.91 32.17
N THR A 318 23.11 -26.45 31.19
CA THR A 318 22.74 -25.58 30.06
C THR A 318 21.22 -25.50 29.92
N ALA A 319 20.64 -24.41 30.42
CA ALA A 319 19.25 -24.07 30.16
C ALA A 319 19.00 -24.28 28.67
N SER A 320 18.01 -25.12 28.37
CA SER A 320 17.81 -25.73 27.07
C SER A 320 18.00 -24.70 25.96
N THR A 321 18.82 -25.06 24.98
CA THR A 321 18.90 -24.33 23.72
C THR A 321 17.49 -24.30 23.14
N GLN A 322 16.79 -23.17 23.31
CA GLN A 322 15.70 -22.82 22.41
C GLN A 322 16.25 -23.02 21.00
N THR A 323 15.60 -23.86 20.22
CA THR A 323 15.90 -24.05 18.80
C THR A 323 14.75 -23.44 18.06
N PHE A 324 15.04 -22.44 17.23
CA PHE A 324 14.07 -21.89 16.29
C PHE A 324 14.23 -22.69 15.00
N GLU A 325 13.20 -23.43 14.61
CA GLU A 325 13.19 -24.08 13.30
C GLU A 325 12.81 -23.05 12.24
N LYS A 326 13.69 -22.84 11.27
CA LYS A 326 13.39 -21.99 10.13
C LYS A 326 12.24 -22.59 9.32
N LYS A 327 11.14 -21.86 9.21
CA LYS A 327 9.97 -22.21 8.42
C LYS A 327 9.74 -21.17 7.34
N VAL A 328 9.79 -21.59 6.08
CA VAL A 328 9.48 -20.74 4.92
C VAL A 328 8.05 -21.06 4.46
N LEU A 329 7.19 -20.06 4.49
CA LEU A 329 5.82 -20.07 4.00
C LEU A 329 5.76 -19.21 2.74
N SER A 330 6.23 -19.78 1.63
CA SER A 330 6.20 -19.15 0.31
C SER A 330 5.12 -19.79 -0.56
N ASP A 331 4.42 -18.99 -1.35
CA ASP A 331 3.55 -19.52 -2.39
C ASP A 331 4.40 -20.14 -3.51
N SER A 332 3.96 -21.30 -4.02
CA SER A 332 4.58 -21.93 -5.19
C SER A 332 4.42 -21.04 -6.43
N PRO A 333 5.42 -20.99 -7.33
CA PRO A 333 5.29 -20.28 -8.59
C PRO A 333 4.12 -20.85 -9.40
N SER A 334 3.27 -19.97 -9.91
CA SER A 334 2.14 -20.38 -10.75
C SER A 334 2.58 -20.47 -12.20
N ASP A 335 2.37 -21.62 -12.86
CA ASP A 335 2.48 -21.70 -14.31
C ASP A 335 1.12 -21.43 -14.97
N VAL A 336 0.79 -20.14 -15.09
CA VAL A 336 -0.49 -19.69 -15.66
C VAL A 336 -0.32 -19.35 -17.14
N VAL A 337 -1.23 -19.85 -17.97
CA VAL A 337 -1.27 -19.54 -19.40
C VAL A 337 -1.89 -18.14 -19.60
N ILE A 338 -1.16 -17.26 -20.29
CA ILE A 338 -1.59 -15.90 -20.63
C ILE A 338 -1.72 -15.83 -22.15
N GLY A 339 -2.92 -15.50 -22.65
CA GLY A 339 -3.26 -15.60 -24.07
C GLY A 339 -3.14 -17.03 -24.64
N THR A 340 -3.34 -17.15 -25.95
CA THR A 340 -3.19 -18.39 -26.71
C THR A 340 -2.17 -18.19 -27.82
N ALA A 341 -1.09 -18.98 -27.83
CA ALA A 341 -0.09 -18.93 -28.89
C ALA A 341 -0.70 -19.34 -30.25
N GLY A 342 -0.36 -18.62 -31.32
CA GLY A 342 -0.84 -18.92 -32.68
C GLY A 342 -2.28 -18.51 -32.99
N ALA A 343 -2.95 -17.80 -32.06
CA ALA A 343 -4.28 -17.27 -32.29
C ALA A 343 -4.30 -16.05 -33.26
N ALA A 344 -5.46 -15.76 -33.87
CA ALA A 344 -5.60 -14.76 -34.94
C ALA A 344 -6.40 -13.51 -34.52
N LYS A 345 -6.93 -13.45 -33.29
CA LYS A 345 -7.72 -12.33 -32.79
C LYS A 345 -7.13 -11.81 -31.48
N CYS A 346 -7.56 -10.62 -31.08
CA CYS A 346 -7.04 -9.93 -29.90
C CYS A 346 -8.10 -9.81 -28.82
N ALA A 347 -7.70 -10.04 -27.58
CA ALA A 347 -8.53 -9.88 -26.40
C ALA A 347 -7.75 -9.16 -25.30
N ASP A 348 -8.45 -8.39 -24.48
CA ASP A 348 -7.85 -7.82 -23.27
C ASP A 348 -7.89 -8.87 -22.16
N GLN A 349 -6.75 -9.05 -21.49
CA GLN A 349 -6.60 -9.90 -20.33
C GLN A 349 -5.91 -9.13 -19.21
N LYS A 350 -6.54 -9.12 -18.03
CA LYS A 350 -5.92 -8.58 -16.82
C LYS A 350 -5.10 -9.66 -16.13
N VAL A 351 -3.83 -9.36 -15.89
CA VAL A 351 -2.89 -10.25 -15.20
C VAL A 351 -2.45 -9.57 -13.91
N ASN A 352 -2.63 -10.27 -12.80
CA ASN A 352 -2.21 -9.88 -11.46
C ASN A 352 -0.92 -10.63 -11.13
N PHE A 353 0.17 -9.92 -10.89
CA PHE A 353 1.43 -10.49 -10.44
C PHE A 353 1.54 -10.31 -8.93
N ILE A 354 1.57 -11.42 -8.21
CA ILE A 354 1.46 -11.46 -6.76
C ILE A 354 2.73 -12.11 -6.21
N GLY A 355 3.55 -11.32 -5.52
CA GLY A 355 4.67 -11.81 -4.74
C GLY A 355 4.29 -11.87 -3.27
N LYS A 356 4.29 -13.07 -2.68
CA LYS A 356 4.03 -13.27 -1.26
C LYS A 356 4.96 -14.33 -0.69
N THR A 357 5.66 -13.98 0.38
CA THR A 357 6.41 -14.94 1.17
C THR A 357 6.48 -14.50 2.62
N GLU A 358 6.57 -15.47 3.50
CA GLU A 358 6.81 -15.28 4.93
C GLU A 358 7.90 -16.26 5.40
N ILE A 359 8.81 -15.78 6.24
CA ILE A 359 9.83 -16.61 6.88
C ILE A 359 9.71 -16.42 8.39
N GLN A 360 9.49 -17.53 9.09
CA GLN A 360 9.59 -17.62 10.53
C GLN A 360 10.92 -18.28 10.90
N ASP A 361 11.68 -17.66 11.77
CA ASP A 361 13.02 -18.13 12.17
C ASP A 361 13.41 -17.50 13.52
N GLY A 362 14.65 -17.64 13.97
CA GLY A 362 15.11 -16.94 15.16
C GLY A 362 16.62 -16.76 15.29
N SER A 363 17.00 -15.88 16.23
CA SER A 363 18.39 -15.55 16.53
C SER A 363 18.69 -15.77 18.00
N ILE A 364 19.87 -16.34 18.27
CA ILE A 364 20.35 -16.59 19.64
C ILE A 364 21.78 -16.08 19.73
N LYS A 365 22.04 -15.22 20.72
CA LYS A 365 23.38 -14.71 21.00
C LYS A 365 23.68 -14.79 22.48
N GLY A 366 24.79 -15.44 22.80
CA GLY A 366 25.39 -15.46 24.14
C GLY A 366 26.55 -14.48 24.22
N ALA A 367 26.73 -13.86 25.37
CA ALA A 367 27.88 -13.02 25.70
C ALA A 367 28.17 -13.11 27.20
N SER A 368 29.17 -12.35 27.66
CA SER A 368 29.37 -12.13 29.09
C SER A 368 29.60 -10.66 29.35
N ASN A 369 28.89 -10.13 30.35
CA ASN A 369 28.98 -8.73 30.75
C ASN A 369 29.86 -8.59 31.98
N SER A 370 30.74 -7.59 32.00
CA SER A 370 31.42 -7.19 33.23
C SER A 370 30.46 -6.37 34.09
N VAL A 371 29.89 -6.99 35.13
CA VAL A 371 28.90 -6.39 36.03
C VAL A 371 29.56 -6.00 37.34
N THR A 372 29.43 -4.73 37.73
CA THR A 372 29.96 -4.20 38.98
C THR A 372 28.91 -4.31 40.10
N ILE A 373 29.29 -4.92 41.22
CA ILE A 373 28.43 -5.09 42.39
C ILE A 373 28.74 -3.99 43.40
N ILE A 374 27.72 -3.22 43.77
CA ILE A 374 27.83 -2.07 44.65
C ILE A 374 26.98 -2.33 45.90
N GLY A 375 27.63 -2.43 47.06
CA GLY A 375 26.96 -2.50 48.35
C GLY A 375 26.40 -1.13 48.74
N VAL A 376 25.09 -1.05 48.98
CA VAL A 376 24.39 0.19 49.36
C VAL A 376 23.96 0.10 50.82
N TYR A 377 24.53 0.97 51.66
CA TYR A 377 24.08 1.17 53.03
C TYR A 377 23.37 2.51 53.14
N LYS A 378 22.13 2.50 53.63
CA LYS A 378 21.39 3.73 53.95
C LYS A 378 21.52 4.00 55.45
N LYS A 379 22.19 5.10 55.80
CA LYS A 379 22.32 5.55 57.18
C LYS A 379 20.97 6.09 57.66
N GLU A 380 20.46 5.51 58.73
CA GLU A 380 19.27 6.00 59.42
C GLU A 380 19.68 7.00 60.53
N GLY A 381 18.88 8.04 60.74
CA GLY A 381 19.12 9.06 61.78
C GLY A 381 19.81 10.35 61.29
N LYS A 382 20.41 11.10 62.23
CA LYS A 382 20.95 12.44 61.97
C LYS A 382 22.19 12.38 61.07
N LEU A 383 22.09 12.99 59.89
CA LEU A 383 23.19 13.16 58.95
C LEU A 383 24.06 14.35 59.37
N ALA A 384 25.38 14.23 59.21
CA ALA A 384 26.27 15.38 59.34
C ALA A 384 26.02 16.37 58.18
N LYS A 385 26.37 17.64 58.36
CA LYS A 385 26.22 18.67 57.32
C LYS A 385 27.04 18.28 56.08
N GLY A 386 26.37 18.04 54.95
CA GLY A 386 26.99 17.58 53.70
C GLY A 386 27.18 16.06 53.60
N GLU A 387 26.70 15.26 54.56
CA GLU A 387 26.72 13.80 54.48
C GLU A 387 25.50 13.28 53.69
N MET A 388 25.73 12.48 52.65
CA MET A 388 24.66 11.78 51.93
C MET A 388 24.13 10.61 52.77
N PRO A 389 22.81 10.34 52.74
CA PRO A 389 22.23 9.21 53.47
C PRO A 389 22.71 7.86 52.94
N GLU A 390 23.01 7.76 51.66
CA GLU A 390 23.47 6.54 51.01
C GLU A 390 25.00 6.49 50.96
N LYS A 391 25.56 5.35 51.35
CA LYS A 391 26.99 5.05 51.29
C LYS A 391 27.20 3.81 50.44
N TYR A 392 28.18 3.89 49.54
CA TYR A 392 28.46 2.85 48.56
C TYR A 392 29.82 2.18 48.82
N LEU A 393 29.87 0.86 48.67
CA LEU A 393 31.09 0.05 48.67
C LEU A 393 31.17 -0.73 47.36
N CYS A 394 32.32 -0.69 46.70
CA CYS A 394 32.52 -1.46 45.47
C CYS A 394 33.00 -2.87 45.84
N LEU A 395 32.14 -3.85 45.65
CA LEU A 395 32.39 -5.24 46.02
C LEU A 395 33.15 -6.01 44.93
N GLY A 396 33.25 -5.44 43.72
CA GLY A 396 34.03 -5.94 42.60
C GLY A 396 33.25 -5.91 41.28
N SER A 397 33.94 -6.23 40.19
CA SER A 397 33.36 -6.41 38.86
C SER A 397 33.54 -7.85 38.42
N PHE A 398 32.47 -8.47 37.94
CA PHE A 398 32.41 -9.91 37.67
C PHE A 398 31.86 -10.17 36.28
N SER A 399 32.36 -11.22 35.63
CA SER A 399 31.84 -11.67 34.35
C SER A 399 30.53 -12.44 34.58
N VAL A 400 29.41 -11.90 34.09
CA VAL A 400 28.07 -12.50 34.19
C VAL A 400 27.65 -12.96 32.79
N PRO A 401 27.37 -14.27 32.60
CA PRO A 401 26.89 -14.76 31.31
C PRO A 401 25.50 -14.19 31.02
N VAL A 402 25.29 -13.79 29.77
CA VAL A 402 23.99 -13.32 29.28
C VAL A 402 23.66 -14.01 27.97
N LYS A 403 22.39 -14.31 27.76
CA LYS A 403 21.89 -14.89 26.51
C LYS A 403 20.61 -14.19 26.12
N SER A 404 20.51 -13.84 24.84
CA SER A 404 19.27 -13.31 24.26
C SER A 404 18.82 -14.22 23.13
N SER A 405 17.52 -14.43 23.03
CA SER A 405 16.89 -15.18 21.95
C SER A 405 15.67 -14.43 21.43
N TYR A 406 15.50 -14.42 20.11
CA TYR A 406 14.38 -13.78 19.42
C TYR A 406 13.81 -14.74 18.38
N GLU A 407 12.49 -14.91 18.41
CA GLU A 407 11.74 -15.51 17.32
C GLU A 407 11.15 -14.40 16.46
N VAL A 408 11.33 -14.51 15.15
CA VAL A 408 11.02 -13.48 14.18
C VAL A 408 10.14 -14.04 13.07
N VAL A 409 9.18 -13.23 12.64
CA VAL A 409 8.46 -13.41 11.38
C VAL A 409 8.78 -12.24 10.47
N THR A 410 9.29 -12.54 9.27
CA THR A 410 9.52 -11.57 8.19
C THR A 410 8.57 -11.87 7.05
N SER A 411 7.98 -10.82 6.45
CA SER A 411 7.10 -10.98 5.31
C SER A 411 7.44 -10.02 4.18
N GLY A 412 7.19 -10.47 2.95
CA GLY A 412 7.40 -9.70 1.73
C GLY A 412 6.16 -9.80 0.85
N LEU A 413 5.60 -8.65 0.50
CA LEU A 413 4.36 -8.53 -0.26
C LEU A 413 4.53 -7.54 -1.42
N SER A 414 4.21 -7.99 -2.63
CA SER A 414 4.14 -7.15 -3.83
C SER A 414 2.91 -7.56 -4.64
N ASN A 415 2.14 -6.58 -5.13
CA ASN A 415 1.01 -6.84 -5.99
C ASN A 415 0.93 -5.76 -7.08
N VAL A 416 0.82 -6.18 -8.34
CA VAL A 416 0.54 -5.29 -9.46
C VAL A 416 -0.43 -5.95 -10.43
N SER A 417 -1.34 -5.17 -10.97
CA SER A 417 -2.24 -5.60 -12.06
C SER A 417 -1.88 -4.86 -13.34
N LYS A 418 -1.79 -5.60 -14.45
CA LYS A 418 -1.60 -5.02 -15.79
C LYS A 418 -2.59 -5.65 -16.77
N ILE A 419 -3.17 -4.83 -17.63
CA ILE A 419 -3.99 -5.29 -18.74
C ILE A 419 -3.07 -5.45 -19.96
N PHE A 420 -3.09 -6.64 -20.55
CA PHE A 420 -2.39 -6.97 -21.79
C PHE A 420 -3.43 -7.21 -22.89
N ARG A 421 -3.14 -6.71 -24.09
CA ARG A 421 -3.89 -7.06 -25.29
C ARG A 421 -3.24 -8.27 -25.94
N VAL A 422 -3.75 -9.45 -25.61
CA VAL A 422 -3.16 -10.75 -25.93
C VAL A 422 -3.87 -11.43 -27.09
N CYS A 423 -3.22 -12.42 -27.67
CA CYS A 423 -3.80 -13.24 -28.71
C CYS A 423 -4.81 -14.25 -28.14
N ASP A 424 -5.97 -14.35 -28.78
CA ASP A 424 -7.05 -15.29 -28.43
C ASP A 424 -7.73 -15.84 -29.69
N ALA A 425 -8.15 -17.11 -29.66
CA ALA A 425 -8.76 -17.78 -30.81
C ALA A 425 -10.11 -17.14 -31.20
N ASN A 426 -10.84 -16.61 -30.22
CA ASN A 426 -12.21 -16.12 -30.39
C ASN A 426 -12.31 -14.58 -30.37
N GLY A 427 -11.31 -13.89 -29.80
CA GLY A 427 -11.29 -12.44 -29.60
C GLY A 427 -12.20 -11.98 -28.46
N ASN A 428 -12.58 -12.90 -27.57
CA ASN A 428 -13.46 -12.62 -26.45
C ASN A 428 -12.63 -12.15 -25.24
N PRO A 429 -13.19 -11.29 -24.36
CA PRO A 429 -12.52 -10.93 -23.11
C PRO A 429 -12.10 -12.18 -22.34
N LEU A 430 -10.81 -12.23 -21.96
CA LEU A 430 -10.25 -13.37 -21.25
C LEU A 430 -10.39 -13.19 -19.73
N PRO A 431 -10.53 -14.29 -18.97
CA PRO A 431 -10.59 -14.22 -17.52
C PRO A 431 -9.30 -13.64 -16.94
N GLU A 432 -9.44 -12.97 -15.79
CA GLU A 432 -8.29 -12.48 -15.03
C GLU A 432 -7.38 -13.64 -14.62
N GLN A 433 -6.07 -13.42 -14.65
CA GLN A 433 -5.07 -14.41 -14.30
C GLN A 433 -4.18 -13.94 -13.15
N ASN A 434 -3.86 -14.85 -12.23
CA ASN A 434 -2.99 -14.57 -11.08
C ASN A 434 -1.68 -15.34 -11.23
N VAL A 435 -0.57 -14.62 -11.39
CA VAL A 435 0.77 -15.18 -11.46
C VAL A 435 1.45 -15.00 -10.11
N ASN A 436 1.68 -16.10 -9.40
CA ASN A 436 2.48 -16.07 -8.18
C ASN A 436 3.95 -15.96 -8.55
N VAL A 437 4.61 -14.93 -8.03
CA VAL A 437 6.01 -14.64 -8.27
C VAL A 437 6.80 -14.97 -7.01
N PRO A 438 7.87 -15.80 -7.09
CA PRO A 438 8.66 -16.15 -5.93
C PRO A 438 9.38 -14.91 -5.39
N VAL A 439 9.24 -14.69 -4.09
CA VAL A 439 9.97 -13.64 -3.36
C VAL A 439 11.04 -14.31 -2.52
N THR A 440 12.28 -13.82 -2.63
CA THR A 440 13.39 -14.24 -1.79
C THR A 440 13.55 -13.22 -0.68
N LEU A 441 13.43 -13.65 0.58
CA LEU A 441 13.74 -12.82 1.74
C LEU A 441 15.05 -13.26 2.37
N THR A 442 15.88 -12.28 2.70
CA THR A 442 17.08 -12.44 3.51
C THR A 442 16.95 -11.52 4.71
N TYR A 443 17.18 -12.01 5.91
CA TYR A 443 17.18 -11.20 7.11
C TYR A 443 18.45 -11.46 7.92
N ASN A 444 18.89 -10.45 8.67
CA ASN A 444 20.05 -10.55 9.54
C ASN A 444 19.90 -9.62 10.76
N PHE A 445 20.31 -10.11 11.93
CA PHE A 445 20.53 -9.28 13.10
C PHE A 445 21.93 -8.66 13.03
N THR A 446 21.99 -7.35 12.84
CA THR A 446 23.27 -6.61 12.78
C THR A 446 23.80 -6.29 14.17
N LYS A 447 22.92 -6.17 15.17
CA LYS A 447 23.26 -5.99 16.58
C LYS A 447 22.32 -6.79 17.46
N GLN A 448 22.86 -7.35 18.53
CA GLN A 448 22.09 -8.06 19.54
C GLN A 448 22.91 -8.09 20.84
N ASP A 449 22.62 -7.17 21.75
CA ASP A 449 23.40 -6.95 22.96
C ASP A 449 22.47 -6.89 24.17
N VAL A 450 22.96 -7.37 25.32
CA VAL A 450 22.25 -7.34 26.60
C VAL A 450 23.07 -6.52 27.57
N MET A 451 22.43 -5.65 28.35
CA MET A 451 23.00 -4.99 29.51
C MET A 451 22.31 -5.51 30.78
N VAL A 452 23.06 -5.63 31.86
CA VAL A 452 22.54 -6.15 33.14
C VAL A 452 22.49 -5.03 34.17
N GLY A 453 21.41 -4.93 34.93
CA GLY A 453 21.19 -3.89 35.92
C GLY A 453 21.20 -2.47 35.33
N ASP A 454 21.72 -1.53 36.11
CA ASP A 454 21.87 -0.13 35.73
C ASP A 454 23.19 0.08 34.99
N TYR A 455 23.19 -0.18 33.68
CA TYR A 455 24.39 -0.11 32.83
C TYR A 455 25.56 -0.97 33.36
N ASN A 456 25.30 -2.26 33.56
CA ASN A 456 26.24 -3.24 34.13
C ASN A 456 26.60 -2.98 35.60
N LYS A 457 25.66 -2.42 36.38
CA LYS A 457 25.80 -2.24 37.82
C LYS A 457 24.62 -2.88 38.54
N LEU A 458 24.92 -3.60 39.62
CA LEU A 458 23.92 -4.15 40.53
C LEU A 458 24.14 -3.59 41.93
N TYR A 459 23.06 -3.13 42.52
CA TYR A 459 23.07 -2.56 43.86
C TYR A 459 22.54 -3.59 44.84
N VAL A 460 23.38 -3.97 45.80
CA VAL A 460 23.03 -4.92 46.87
C VAL A 460 22.88 -4.17 48.18
N THR A 461 21.68 -4.19 48.76
CA THR A 461 21.44 -3.55 50.06
C THR A 461 22.23 -4.26 51.15
N ILE A 462 22.94 -3.50 51.97
CA ILE A 462 23.72 -3.98 53.12
C ILE A 462 23.34 -3.22 54.39
N ASP A 463 23.37 -3.91 55.52
CA ASP A 463 23.10 -3.30 56.83
C ASP A 463 24.35 -2.58 57.41
N GLU A 464 24.18 -1.88 58.54
CA GLU A 464 25.28 -1.13 59.17
C GLU A 464 26.44 -2.03 59.60
N LYS A 465 26.15 -3.24 60.08
CA LYS A 465 27.15 -4.22 60.52
C LYS A 465 27.97 -4.71 59.33
N GLN A 466 27.29 -5.08 58.25
CA GLN A 466 27.90 -5.49 56.99
C GLN A 466 28.75 -4.36 56.41
N TYR A 467 28.25 -3.12 56.38
CA TYR A 467 29.00 -1.95 55.90
C TYR A 467 30.32 -1.76 56.68
N LYS A 468 30.27 -1.82 58.01
CA LYS A 468 31.48 -1.70 58.86
C LYS A 468 32.47 -2.85 58.67
N GLN A 469 31.99 -4.08 58.44
CA GLN A 469 32.84 -5.25 58.22
C GLN A 469 33.50 -5.23 56.83
N LEU A 470 32.71 -4.97 55.80
CA LEU A 470 33.16 -4.95 54.41
C LEU A 470 34.05 -3.74 54.11
N GLY A 471 33.77 -2.57 54.70
CA GLY A 471 34.56 -1.36 54.50
C GLY A 471 36.02 -1.45 54.98
N LYS A 472 36.43 -2.53 55.66
CA LYS A 472 37.84 -2.82 55.98
C LYS A 472 38.60 -3.48 54.83
N SER A 473 37.89 -4.10 53.89
CA SER A 473 38.45 -4.91 52.82
C SER A 473 38.09 -4.40 51.42
N TYR A 474 37.04 -3.60 51.33
CA TYR A 474 36.51 -3.02 50.08
C TYR A 474 36.57 -1.50 50.10
N ASN A 475 36.87 -0.92 48.94
CA ASN A 475 36.95 0.52 48.76
C ASN A 475 35.55 1.15 48.77
N ARG A 476 35.49 2.38 49.30
CA ARG A 476 34.33 3.25 49.07
C ARG A 476 34.33 3.68 47.60
N CYS A 477 33.15 3.76 47.02
CA CYS A 477 32.99 4.28 45.67
C CYS A 477 31.77 5.17 45.58
N CYS A 478 31.59 5.76 44.40
CA CYS A 478 30.44 6.59 44.10
C CYS A 478 29.25 5.76 43.65
N LYS A 479 28.08 6.40 43.56
CA LYS A 479 26.87 5.78 43.04
C LYS A 479 27.11 5.15 41.66
N ASP A 480 27.94 5.77 40.83
CA ASP A 480 28.29 5.27 39.50
C ASP A 480 29.37 4.15 39.50
N GLY A 481 29.86 3.72 40.67
CA GLY A 481 30.86 2.67 40.83
C GLY A 481 32.32 3.12 40.68
N LYS A 482 32.59 4.43 40.50
CA LYS A 482 33.97 4.93 40.42
C LYS A 482 34.60 5.06 41.80
N GLU A 483 35.88 4.70 41.90
CA GLU A 483 36.68 4.93 43.11
C GLU A 483 37.02 6.43 43.26
N GLY A 484 36.89 6.99 44.47
CA GLY A 484 37.29 8.36 44.76
C GLY A 484 36.34 9.15 45.67
N SER A 485 36.63 10.44 45.87
CA SER A 485 35.76 11.34 46.64
C SER A 485 34.54 11.74 45.81
N CYS A 486 33.39 11.19 46.17
CA CYS A 486 32.12 11.47 45.52
C CYS A 486 31.61 12.84 45.97
N VAL A 487 32.07 13.87 45.30
CA VAL A 487 31.50 15.22 45.41
C VAL A 487 30.62 15.41 44.19
N GLU A 488 29.35 15.01 44.27
CA GLU A 488 28.35 15.58 43.37
C GLU A 488 28.18 17.04 43.80
N LYS A 489 28.54 17.97 42.90
CA LYS A 489 28.28 19.40 43.08
C LYS A 489 26.80 19.71 42.89
#